data_AF-A0AAU6PZK9-F1
#
_entry.id   AF-A0AAU6PZK9-F1
#
_cell.length_a   1.000
_cell.length_b   1.000
_cell.length_c   1.000
_cell.angle_alpha   90.00
_cell.angle_beta   90.00
_cell.angle_gamma   90.00
#
_symmetry.space_group_name_H-M   'P 1'
#
loop_
_entity.id
_entity.type
_entity.pdbx_description
1 polymer ?
#
loop_
_entity_poly.entity_id
_entity_poly.type
_entity_poly.pdbx_seq_one_letter_code
_entity_poly.pdbx_strand_id
1 'polypeptide(L)'
;MPSPEDLNEVLHLARRLSEPSWSAYVDFLELRGKGLRQPALNRLKTFIAQAQTWSFAERWNFASTVLGSVQNSQWLRIALPEPLVRNVLRPVLKEALTHFPTDPRPAFWLGYENIFVWEAARGDHQQLDWMREAIHRDAEFQPARELFVSLLLRGISWAQHELPSGYLGQPLEDLEALQEGKHVLSGVSSPARRQELAQELEAAQKTARQYLDFQESGAASYRFWCDENGLPYFY
;
A
#
# COMPACT_ATOMS: atom_id res chain seq x y z
N MET A 1 -3.37 17.24 10.11
CA MET A 1 -3.21 18.30 9.10
C MET A 1 -1.87 18.10 8.41
N PRO A 2 -1.70 18.48 7.14
CA PRO A 2 -0.40 18.44 6.47
C PRO A 2 0.65 19.21 7.29
N SER A 3 1.86 18.66 7.41
CA SER A 3 2.98 19.40 7.98
C SER A 3 3.47 20.49 7.00
N PRO A 4 4.17 21.54 7.46
CA PRO A 4 4.81 22.50 6.55
C PRO A 4 5.79 21.83 5.58
N GLU A 5 6.47 20.76 6.01
CA GLU A 5 7.38 19.97 5.18
C GLU A 5 6.62 19.26 4.05
N ASP A 6 5.47 18.63 4.34
CA ASP A 6 4.61 18.00 3.33
C ASP A 6 4.16 18.99 2.26
N LEU A 7 3.85 20.23 2.66
CA LEU A 7 3.43 21.29 1.75
C LEU A 7 4.59 21.78 0.88
N ASN A 8 5.81 21.86 1.43
CA ASN A 8 7.00 22.20 0.66
C ASN A 8 7.32 21.14 -0.39
N GLU A 9 7.19 19.85 -0.04
CA GLU A 9 7.41 18.76 -0.99
C GLU A 9 6.42 18.79 -2.17
N VAL A 10 5.16 19.13 -1.90
CA VAL A 10 4.14 19.35 -2.94
C VAL A 10 4.54 20.50 -3.88
N LEU A 11 5.13 21.58 -3.35
CA LEU A 11 5.67 22.68 -4.16
C LEU A 11 6.89 22.24 -4.97
N HIS A 12 7.77 21.42 -4.40
CA HIS A 12 8.90 20.85 -5.12
C HIS A 12 8.46 19.93 -6.25
N LEU A 13 7.40 19.14 -6.06
CA LEU A 13 6.79 18.38 -7.14
C LEU A 13 6.29 19.31 -8.25
N ALA A 14 5.52 20.35 -7.90
CA ALA A 14 5.00 21.30 -8.88
C ALA A 14 6.09 21.88 -9.79
N ARG A 15 7.25 22.24 -9.22
CA ARG A 15 8.39 22.81 -9.95
C ARG A 15 9.11 21.82 -10.89
N ARG A 16 9.00 20.52 -10.64
CA ARG A 16 9.63 19.47 -11.46
C ARG A 16 8.76 19.07 -12.65
N LEU A 17 7.46 19.33 -12.59
CA LEU A 17 6.52 19.01 -13.66
C LEU A 17 6.51 20.14 -14.69
N SER A 18 7.07 19.89 -15.87
CA SER A 18 7.27 20.90 -16.92
C SER A 18 6.35 20.75 -18.14
N GLU A 19 5.54 19.69 -18.20
CA GLU A 19 4.69 19.38 -19.34
C GLU A 19 3.53 20.40 -19.45
N PRO A 20 3.39 21.15 -20.57
CA PRO A 20 2.39 22.21 -20.68
C PRO A 20 0.95 21.74 -20.49
N SER A 21 0.64 20.53 -20.95
CA SER A 21 -0.69 19.92 -20.77
C SER A 21 -1.02 19.69 -19.29
N TRP A 22 -0.05 19.67 -18.38
CA TRP A 22 -0.26 19.45 -16.95
C TRP A 22 -0.41 20.74 -16.13
N SER A 23 -0.40 21.91 -16.77
CA SER A 23 -0.45 23.22 -16.11
C SER A 23 -1.55 23.35 -15.04
N ALA A 24 -2.76 22.86 -15.30
CA ALA A 24 -3.85 22.89 -14.31
C ALA A 24 -3.58 22.02 -13.07
N TYR A 25 -2.83 20.91 -13.21
CA TYR A 25 -2.39 20.10 -12.08
C TYR A 25 -1.25 20.76 -11.32
N VAL A 26 -0.30 21.38 -12.02
CA VAL A 26 0.77 22.18 -11.41
C VAL A 26 0.18 23.31 -10.57
N ASP A 27 -0.77 24.08 -11.13
CA ASP A 27 -1.51 25.11 -10.40
C ASP A 27 -2.23 24.54 -9.16
N PHE A 28 -2.82 23.35 -9.27
CA PHE A 28 -3.41 22.66 -8.13
C PHE A 28 -2.37 22.40 -7.04
N LEU A 29 -1.22 21.82 -7.37
CA LEU A 29 -0.14 21.53 -6.40
C LEU A 29 0.37 22.83 -5.75
N GLU A 30 0.58 23.89 -6.51
CA GLU A 30 1.02 25.18 -5.98
C GLU A 30 0.04 25.77 -4.98
N LEU A 31 -1.25 25.79 -5.33
CA LEU A 31 -2.30 26.30 -4.46
C LEU A 31 -2.47 25.42 -3.22
N ARG A 32 -2.33 24.09 -3.35
CA ARG A 32 -2.31 23.18 -2.21
C ARG A 32 -1.15 23.45 -1.27
N GLY A 33 0.06 23.60 -1.79
CA GLY A 33 1.26 23.93 -1.01
C GLY A 33 1.13 25.26 -0.25
N LYS A 34 0.39 26.23 -0.82
CA LYS A 34 0.05 27.52 -0.17
C LYS A 34 -1.13 27.44 0.81
N GLY A 35 -1.73 26.25 1.01
CA GLY A 35 -2.89 26.06 1.88
C GLY A 35 -4.24 26.54 1.30
N LEU A 36 -4.28 26.94 0.02
CA LEU A 36 -5.46 27.47 -0.66
C LEU A 36 -6.37 26.35 -1.17
N ARG A 37 -7.13 25.73 -0.27
CA ARG A 37 -7.93 24.52 -0.55
C ARG A 37 -8.96 24.71 -1.68
N GLN A 38 -9.82 25.72 -1.59
CA GLN A 38 -10.91 25.90 -2.57
C GLN A 38 -10.40 26.27 -3.97
N PRO A 39 -9.46 27.22 -4.13
CA PRO A 39 -8.83 27.50 -5.43
C PRO A 39 -8.13 26.28 -6.01
N ALA A 40 -7.39 25.51 -5.20
CA ALA A 40 -6.74 24.29 -5.65
C ALA A 40 -7.76 23.28 -6.20
N LEU A 41 -8.87 23.06 -5.50
CA LEU A 41 -9.93 22.14 -5.96
C LEU A 41 -10.52 22.57 -7.31
N ASN A 42 -10.65 23.87 -7.57
CA ASN A 42 -11.12 24.34 -8.87
C ASN A 42 -10.12 24.00 -9.99
N ARG A 43 -8.82 24.20 -9.75
CA ARG A 43 -7.76 23.83 -10.70
C ARG A 43 -7.71 22.33 -10.96
N LEU A 44 -7.90 21.51 -9.91
CA LEU A 44 -8.00 20.07 -10.05
C LEU A 44 -9.18 19.64 -10.93
N LYS A 45 -10.34 20.28 -10.78
CA LYS A 45 -11.51 19.99 -11.64
C LYS A 45 -11.21 20.32 -13.11
N THR A 46 -10.57 21.45 -13.38
CA THR A 46 -10.11 21.82 -14.73
C THR A 46 -9.16 20.77 -15.29
N PHE A 47 -8.17 20.34 -14.50
CA PHE A 47 -7.24 19.30 -14.90
C PHE A 47 -7.94 17.98 -15.24
N ILE A 48 -8.86 17.52 -14.39
CA ILE A 48 -9.59 16.27 -14.62
C ILE A 48 -10.40 16.34 -15.93
N ALA A 49 -11.07 17.46 -16.19
CA ALA A 49 -11.83 17.65 -17.43
C ALA A 49 -10.93 17.62 -18.67
N GLN A 50 -9.71 18.19 -18.58
CA GLN A 50 -8.70 18.11 -19.65
C GLN A 50 -8.18 16.68 -19.83
N ALA A 51 -7.83 16.01 -18.74
CA ALA A 51 -7.28 14.66 -18.77
C ALA A 51 -8.27 13.64 -19.35
N GLN A 52 -9.58 13.89 -19.26
CA GLN A 52 -10.61 13.05 -19.87
C GLN A 52 -10.63 13.11 -21.40
N THR A 53 -10.08 14.16 -22.01
CA THR A 53 -10.01 14.28 -23.47
C THR A 53 -8.69 13.77 -24.06
N TRP A 54 -7.75 13.38 -23.19
CA TRP A 54 -6.44 12.88 -23.60
C TRP A 54 -6.49 11.45 -24.12
N SER A 55 -5.56 11.16 -25.03
CA SER A 55 -5.25 9.79 -25.42
C SER A 55 -4.77 8.96 -24.22
N PHE A 56 -4.81 7.64 -24.36
CA PHE A 56 -4.22 6.75 -23.36
C PHE A 56 -2.74 7.08 -23.09
N ALA A 57 -1.95 7.33 -24.14
CA ALA A 57 -0.52 7.61 -24.02
C ALA A 57 -0.26 8.86 -23.15
N GLU A 58 -1.04 9.93 -23.33
CA GLU A 58 -0.94 11.15 -22.54
C GLU A 58 -1.37 10.93 -21.08
N ARG A 59 -2.49 10.24 -20.84
CA ARG A 59 -2.95 9.89 -19.47
C ARG A 59 -1.93 9.00 -18.77
N TRP A 60 -1.35 8.04 -19.48
CA TRP A 60 -0.34 7.12 -18.93
C TRP A 60 0.97 7.84 -18.63
N ASN A 61 1.42 8.73 -19.53
CA ASN A 61 2.60 9.56 -19.28
C ASN A 61 2.43 10.39 -18.00
N PHE A 62 1.27 11.02 -17.82
CA PHE A 62 0.94 11.73 -16.59
C PHE A 62 0.96 10.81 -15.37
N ALA A 63 0.21 9.70 -15.40
CA ALA A 63 0.06 8.82 -14.25
C ALA A 63 1.39 8.20 -13.83
N SER A 64 2.15 7.63 -14.79
CA SER A 64 3.45 7.01 -14.51
C SER A 64 4.47 8.02 -13.95
N THR A 65 4.50 9.24 -14.49
CA THR A 65 5.40 10.31 -14.01
C THR A 65 5.04 10.74 -12.58
N VAL A 66 3.77 11.04 -12.34
CA VAL A 66 3.32 11.53 -11.03
C VAL A 66 3.44 10.45 -9.97
N LEU A 67 3.00 9.22 -10.26
CA LEU A 67 3.09 8.10 -9.32
C LEU A 67 4.56 7.78 -8.97
N GLY A 68 5.45 7.72 -9.97
CA GLY A 68 6.88 7.54 -9.72
C GLY A 68 7.50 8.67 -8.90
N SER A 69 6.99 9.90 -9.02
CA SER A 69 7.50 11.07 -8.28
C SER A 69 7.06 11.15 -6.82
N VAL A 70 6.05 10.38 -6.42
CA VAL A 70 5.49 10.36 -5.06
C VAL A 70 5.60 9.00 -4.38
N GLN A 71 6.33 8.06 -4.99
CA GLN A 71 6.59 6.75 -4.41
C GLN A 71 7.28 6.93 -3.06
N ASN A 72 6.76 6.27 -2.01
CA ASN A 72 7.24 6.36 -0.62
C ASN A 72 7.09 7.74 0.05
N SER A 73 6.35 8.68 -0.54
CA SER A 73 6.12 10.01 0.05
C SER A 73 4.96 10.02 1.05
N GLN A 74 5.19 10.50 2.27
CA GLN A 74 4.13 10.68 3.28
C GLN A 74 3.05 11.69 2.82
N TRP A 75 3.42 12.64 1.96
CA TRP A 75 2.56 13.69 1.41
C TRP A 75 1.77 13.26 0.16
N LEU A 76 1.85 12.00 -0.28
CA LEU A 76 1.20 11.54 -1.52
C LEU A 76 -0.31 11.84 -1.53
N ARG A 77 -1.01 11.77 -0.38
CA ARG A 77 -2.47 12.04 -0.32
C ARG A 77 -2.81 13.51 -0.57
N ILE A 78 -1.84 14.41 -0.43
CA ILE A 78 -1.99 15.83 -0.75
C ILE A 78 -1.88 16.02 -2.26
N ALA A 79 -0.94 15.32 -2.90
CA ALA A 79 -0.70 15.39 -4.34
C ALA A 79 -1.70 14.57 -5.17
N LEU A 80 -2.22 13.47 -4.61
CA LEU A 80 -3.15 12.53 -5.23
C LEU A 80 -4.48 12.48 -4.46
N PRO A 81 -5.28 13.56 -4.49
CA PRO A 81 -6.57 13.55 -3.83
C PRO A 81 -7.55 12.62 -4.55
N GLU A 82 -8.55 12.14 -3.81
CA GLU A 82 -9.54 11.16 -4.30
C GLU A 82 -10.14 11.47 -5.68
N PRO A 83 -10.53 12.72 -6.03
CA PRO A 83 -11.04 13.01 -7.37
C PRO A 83 -10.04 12.72 -8.49
N LEU A 84 -8.74 12.95 -8.28
CA LEU A 84 -7.70 12.64 -9.26
C LEU A 84 -7.55 11.13 -9.40
N VAL A 85 -7.47 10.46 -8.26
CA VAL A 85 -7.31 9.01 -8.15
C VAL A 85 -8.44 8.29 -8.87
N ARG A 86 -9.69 8.65 -8.58
CA ARG A 86 -10.88 8.01 -9.13
C ARG A 86 -11.10 8.30 -10.61
N ASN A 87 -10.89 9.54 -11.06
CA ASN A 87 -11.30 9.96 -12.40
C ASN A 87 -10.17 9.88 -13.45
N VAL A 88 -8.90 9.80 -13.03
CA VAL A 88 -7.75 9.79 -13.96
C VAL A 88 -6.85 8.59 -13.71
N LEU A 89 -6.31 8.46 -12.49
CA LEU A 89 -5.27 7.47 -12.21
C LEU A 89 -5.81 6.03 -12.28
N ARG A 90 -6.87 5.71 -11.55
CA ARG A 90 -7.40 4.34 -11.53
C ARG A 90 -7.87 3.87 -12.91
N PRO A 91 -8.63 4.66 -13.69
CA PRO A 91 -9.00 4.25 -15.05
C PRO A 91 -7.77 3.96 -15.93
N VAL A 92 -6.76 4.83 -15.90
CA VAL A 92 -5.57 4.62 -16.74
C VAL A 92 -4.71 3.46 -16.28
N LEU A 93 -4.62 3.21 -14.96
CA LEU A 93 -3.93 2.02 -14.43
C LEU A 93 -4.62 0.72 -14.86
N LYS A 94 -5.96 0.68 -14.82
CA LYS A 94 -6.73 -0.49 -15.28
C LYS A 94 -6.57 -0.72 -16.79
N GLU A 95 -6.61 0.35 -17.58
CA GLU A 95 -6.34 0.29 -19.02
C GLU A 95 -4.89 -0.13 -19.31
N ALA A 96 -3.92 0.33 -18.51
CA ALA A 96 -2.51 -0.02 -18.66
C ALA A 96 -2.22 -1.51 -18.44
N LEU A 97 -3.04 -2.24 -17.66
CA LEU A 97 -2.88 -3.69 -17.48
C LEU A 97 -3.02 -4.47 -18.79
N THR A 98 -3.82 -3.99 -19.74
CA THR A 98 -4.00 -4.63 -21.06
C THR A 98 -2.97 -4.14 -22.07
N HIS A 99 -2.61 -2.86 -22.04
CA HIS A 99 -1.61 -2.27 -22.94
C HIS A 99 -0.18 -2.73 -22.63
N PHE A 100 0.13 -2.98 -21.36
CA PHE A 100 1.46 -3.36 -20.90
C PHE A 100 1.38 -4.67 -20.08
N PRO A 101 1.19 -5.83 -20.73
CA PRO A 101 0.94 -7.10 -20.05
C PRO A 101 2.10 -7.56 -19.15
N THR A 102 3.34 -7.17 -19.47
CA THR A 102 4.53 -7.53 -18.72
C THR A 102 5.04 -6.42 -17.80
N ASP A 103 4.38 -5.25 -17.77
CA ASP A 103 4.77 -4.17 -16.87
C ASP A 103 4.11 -4.39 -15.51
N PRO A 104 4.87 -4.55 -14.42
CA PRO A 104 4.31 -4.77 -13.09
C PRO A 104 3.73 -3.49 -12.47
N ARG A 105 4.13 -2.31 -12.97
CA ARG A 105 3.81 -1.02 -12.32
C ARG A 105 2.31 -0.74 -12.23
N PRO A 106 1.47 -1.00 -13.26
CA PRO A 106 0.03 -0.76 -13.13
C PRO A 106 -0.62 -1.56 -12.00
N ALA A 107 -0.30 -2.85 -11.90
CA ALA A 107 -0.80 -3.73 -10.85
C ALA A 107 -0.29 -3.28 -9.47
N PHE A 108 1.02 -2.97 -9.37
CA PHE A 108 1.61 -2.45 -8.15
C PHE A 108 0.89 -1.19 -7.66
N TRP A 109 0.65 -0.21 -8.54
CA TRP A 109 -0.02 1.01 -8.14
C TRP A 109 -1.48 0.79 -7.73
N LEU A 110 -2.20 -0.14 -8.37
CA LEU A 110 -3.57 -0.51 -7.98
C LEU A 110 -3.63 -1.15 -6.59
N GLY A 111 -2.61 -1.90 -6.19
CA GLY A 111 -2.49 -2.47 -4.85
C GLY A 111 -1.85 -1.55 -3.82
N TYR A 112 -1.29 -0.41 -4.24
CA TYR A 112 -0.53 0.48 -3.36
C TYR A 112 -1.47 1.20 -2.39
N GLU A 113 -1.42 0.76 -1.14
CA GLU A 113 -2.39 1.11 -0.10
C GLU A 113 -2.66 2.60 0.01
N ASN A 114 -1.61 3.41 -0.01
CA ASN A 114 -1.72 4.81 0.35
C ASN A 114 -2.50 5.63 -0.69
N ILE A 115 -2.68 5.09 -1.89
CA ILE A 115 -3.46 5.72 -2.96
C ILE A 115 -4.95 5.39 -2.86
N PHE A 116 -5.32 4.19 -2.37
CA PHE A 116 -6.69 3.66 -2.49
C PHE A 116 -7.36 3.27 -1.15
N VAL A 117 -6.83 3.76 -0.01
CA VAL A 117 -7.23 3.39 1.38
C VAL A 117 -8.74 3.32 1.65
N TRP A 118 -9.57 4.15 1.01
CA TRP A 118 -11.02 4.18 1.27
C TRP A 118 -11.75 2.88 0.92
N GLU A 119 -11.20 2.05 0.03
CA GLU A 119 -11.75 0.74 -0.32
C GLU A 119 -11.12 -0.40 0.50
N ALA A 120 -9.87 -0.24 0.94
CA ALA A 120 -9.14 -1.24 1.73
C ALA A 120 -9.73 -1.50 3.13
N ALA A 121 -10.47 -0.53 3.67
CA ALA A 121 -11.16 -0.67 4.96
C ALA A 121 -12.34 -1.67 4.93
N ARG A 122 -12.65 -2.30 3.78
CA ARG A 122 -13.73 -3.28 3.64
C ARG A 122 -13.30 -4.74 3.81
N GLY A 123 -12.06 -5.00 4.24
CA GLY A 123 -11.58 -6.36 4.48
C GLY A 123 -11.32 -7.17 3.22
N ASP A 124 -11.31 -6.54 2.03
CA ASP A 124 -10.99 -7.23 0.78
C ASP A 124 -9.47 -7.40 0.64
N HIS A 125 -9.02 -8.65 0.46
CA HIS A 125 -7.64 -9.04 0.11
C HIS A 125 -7.14 -8.48 -1.24
N GLN A 126 -7.90 -7.57 -1.85
CA GLN A 126 -7.66 -7.01 -3.17
C GLN A 126 -6.28 -6.34 -3.30
N GLN A 127 -5.72 -5.77 -2.22
CA GLN A 127 -4.36 -5.22 -2.24
C GLN A 127 -3.30 -6.31 -2.45
N LEU A 128 -3.42 -7.42 -1.73
CA LEU A 128 -2.52 -8.56 -1.88
C LEU A 128 -2.68 -9.20 -3.25
N ASP A 129 -3.90 -9.27 -3.81
CA ASP A 129 -4.13 -9.76 -5.17
C ASP A 129 -3.42 -8.89 -6.22
N TRP A 130 -3.48 -7.57 -6.08
CA TRP A 130 -2.74 -6.67 -6.99
C TRP A 130 -1.23 -6.80 -6.84
N MET A 131 -0.73 -7.04 -5.62
CA MET A 131 0.69 -7.32 -5.40
C MET A 131 1.10 -8.67 -6.01
N ARG A 132 0.28 -9.72 -5.88
CA ARG A 132 0.48 -11.01 -6.55
C ARG A 132 0.53 -10.83 -8.07
N GLU A 133 -0.40 -10.06 -8.62
CA GLU A 133 -0.43 -9.75 -10.06
C GLU A 133 0.82 -8.98 -10.50
N ALA A 134 1.31 -8.02 -9.71
CA ALA A 134 2.55 -7.31 -10.02
C ALA A 134 3.76 -8.26 -10.02
N ILE A 135 3.87 -9.14 -9.03
CA ILE A 135 4.93 -10.18 -8.95
C ILE A 135 4.78 -11.20 -10.08
N HIS A 136 3.57 -11.54 -10.49
CA HIS A 136 3.32 -12.45 -11.60
C HIS A 136 3.82 -11.87 -12.94
N ARG A 137 3.61 -10.57 -13.16
CA ARG A 137 4.07 -9.86 -14.37
C ARG A 137 5.58 -9.70 -14.43
N ASP A 138 6.20 -9.44 -13.29
CA ASP A 138 7.65 -9.37 -13.15
C ASP A 138 8.06 -9.91 -11.78
N ALA A 139 8.57 -11.14 -11.79
CA ALA A 139 9.01 -11.82 -10.58
C ALA A 139 10.19 -11.11 -9.91
N GLU A 140 10.95 -10.25 -10.59
CA GLU A 140 12.08 -9.53 -10.00
C GLU A 140 11.69 -8.13 -9.51
N PHE A 141 10.41 -7.75 -9.63
CA PHE A 141 9.93 -6.42 -9.25
C PHE A 141 9.89 -6.23 -7.73
N GLN A 142 11.03 -5.78 -7.20
CA GLN A 142 11.30 -5.64 -5.77
C GLN A 142 10.24 -4.82 -4.99
N PRO A 143 9.72 -3.68 -5.50
CA PRO A 143 8.73 -2.90 -4.76
C PRO A 143 7.46 -3.70 -4.43
N ALA A 144 7.00 -4.57 -5.32
CA ALA A 144 5.82 -5.40 -5.06
C ALA A 144 6.10 -6.51 -4.04
N ARG A 145 7.28 -7.14 -4.09
CA ARG A 145 7.66 -8.17 -3.12
C ARG A 145 7.75 -7.62 -1.70
N GLU A 146 8.44 -6.50 -1.53
CA GLU A 146 8.61 -5.87 -0.21
C GLU A 146 7.26 -5.40 0.35
N LEU A 147 6.44 -4.77 -0.50
CA LEU A 147 5.13 -4.29 -0.09
C LEU A 147 4.15 -5.44 0.19
N PHE A 148 4.17 -6.51 -0.59
CA PHE A 148 3.36 -7.71 -0.35
C PHE A 148 3.56 -8.24 1.07
N VAL A 149 4.82 -8.50 1.45
CA VAL A 149 5.14 -9.06 2.77
C VAL A 149 4.76 -8.07 3.88
N SER A 150 4.99 -6.78 3.66
CA SER A 150 4.66 -5.73 4.64
C SER A 150 3.14 -5.59 4.84
N LEU A 151 2.35 -5.65 3.76
CA LEU A 151 0.88 -5.63 3.79
C LEU A 151 0.33 -6.85 4.52
N LEU A 152 0.89 -8.03 4.23
CA LEU A 152 0.52 -9.29 4.85
C LEU A 152 0.78 -9.25 6.36
N LEU A 153 1.99 -8.87 6.76
CA LEU A 153 2.36 -8.72 8.17
C LEU A 153 1.47 -7.73 8.90
N ARG A 154 1.09 -6.62 8.28
CA ARG A 154 0.15 -5.67 8.88
C ARG A 154 -1.24 -6.29 9.10
N GLY A 155 -1.74 -7.05 8.14
CA GLY A 155 -3.01 -7.75 8.27
C GLY A 155 -2.99 -8.72 9.46
N ILE A 156 -1.91 -9.49 9.59
CA ILE A 156 -1.73 -10.46 10.68
C ILE A 156 -1.50 -9.76 12.03
N SER A 157 -0.72 -8.67 12.06
CA SER A 157 -0.57 -7.85 13.26
C SER A 157 -1.92 -7.34 13.75
N TRP A 158 -2.80 -6.91 12.83
CA TRP A 158 -4.19 -6.58 13.16
C TRP A 158 -5.01 -7.81 13.58
N ALA A 159 -4.76 -9.00 13.07
CA ALA A 159 -5.45 -10.20 13.59
C ALA A 159 -5.04 -10.53 15.04
N GLN A 160 -3.80 -10.21 15.41
CA GLN A 160 -3.16 -10.61 16.68
C GLN A 160 -3.15 -9.51 17.76
N HIS A 161 -3.51 -8.26 17.44
CA HIS A 161 -3.31 -7.12 18.35
C HIS A 161 -4.12 -7.13 19.64
N GLU A 162 -5.22 -7.90 19.70
CA GLU A 162 -6.06 -8.00 20.90
C GLU A 162 -5.58 -9.06 21.89
N LEU A 163 -4.48 -9.77 21.60
CA LEU A 163 -3.90 -10.70 22.56
C LEU A 163 -3.44 -9.96 23.83
N PRO A 164 -3.68 -10.55 25.04
CA PRO A 164 -4.16 -11.91 25.27
C PRO A 164 -5.70 -12.05 25.35
N SER A 165 -6.47 -10.99 25.08
CA SER A 165 -7.94 -11.00 25.19
C SER A 165 -8.59 -11.88 24.13
N GLY A 166 -7.98 -11.99 22.95
CA GLY A 166 -8.42 -12.89 21.90
C GLY A 166 -7.67 -12.66 20.59
N TYR A 167 -7.80 -13.63 19.69
CA TYR A 167 -7.30 -13.56 18.32
C TYR A 167 -8.47 -13.19 17.40
N LEU A 168 -8.38 -12.07 16.67
CA LEU A 168 -9.49 -11.56 15.85
C LEU A 168 -9.62 -12.26 14.49
N GLY A 169 -8.50 -12.79 13.96
CA GLY A 169 -8.48 -13.58 12.73
C GLY A 169 -8.59 -15.10 12.96
N GLN A 170 -8.28 -15.87 11.92
CA GLN A 170 -8.17 -17.33 11.98
C GLN A 170 -6.68 -17.72 11.97
N PRO A 171 -6.13 -18.28 13.06
CA PRO A 171 -4.70 -18.59 13.14
C PRO A 171 -4.20 -19.54 12.03
N LEU A 172 -5.03 -20.47 11.57
CA LEU A 172 -4.69 -21.37 10.46
C LEU A 172 -4.56 -20.61 9.12
N GLU A 173 -5.49 -19.70 8.82
CA GLU A 173 -5.42 -18.86 7.61
C GLU A 173 -4.20 -17.95 7.66
N ASP A 174 -3.89 -17.39 8.83
CA ASP A 174 -2.68 -16.58 9.02
C ASP A 174 -1.40 -17.40 8.83
N LEU A 175 -1.36 -18.67 9.27
CA LEU A 175 -0.22 -19.55 9.02
C LEU A 175 -0.03 -19.86 7.53
N GLU A 176 -1.11 -20.05 6.76
CA GLU A 176 -1.05 -20.21 5.31
C GLU A 176 -0.52 -18.95 4.63
N ALA A 177 -1.04 -17.78 5.02
CA ALA A 177 -0.57 -16.48 4.54
C ALA A 177 0.91 -16.26 4.87
N LEU A 178 1.36 -16.59 6.08
CA LEU A 178 2.77 -16.47 6.48
C LEU A 178 3.69 -17.35 5.62
N GLN A 179 3.24 -18.54 5.20
CA GLN A 179 4.03 -19.38 4.28
C GLN A 179 4.14 -18.73 2.90
N GLU A 180 3.07 -18.14 2.38
CA GLU A 180 3.13 -17.36 1.16
C GLU A 180 4.09 -16.17 1.30
N GLY A 181 3.99 -15.43 2.41
CA GLY A 181 4.90 -14.34 2.74
C GLY A 181 6.37 -14.76 2.74
N LYS A 182 6.69 -15.93 3.31
CA LYS A 182 8.03 -16.51 3.29
C LYS A 182 8.49 -16.88 1.88
N HIS A 183 7.61 -17.42 1.05
CA HIS A 183 7.91 -17.72 -0.35
C HIS A 183 8.26 -16.44 -1.12
N VAL A 184 7.45 -15.39 -0.99
CA VAL A 184 7.70 -14.09 -1.63
C VAL A 184 8.98 -13.43 -1.13
N LEU A 185 9.23 -13.50 0.19
CA LEU A 185 10.41 -12.93 0.86
C LEU A 185 11.73 -13.49 0.30
N SER A 186 11.75 -14.75 -0.13
CA SER A 186 12.96 -15.39 -0.68
C SER A 186 13.54 -14.65 -1.90
N GLY A 187 12.69 -13.92 -2.65
CA GLY A 187 13.10 -13.11 -3.80
C GLY A 187 13.32 -11.62 -3.52
N VAL A 188 13.23 -11.16 -2.26
CA VAL A 188 13.53 -9.76 -1.89
C VAL A 188 15.03 -9.53 -1.93
N SER A 189 15.52 -8.69 -2.83
CA SER A 189 16.94 -8.51 -3.13
C SER A 189 17.75 -7.86 -2.01
N SER A 190 17.15 -6.92 -1.26
CA SER A 190 17.84 -6.22 -0.16
C SER A 190 18.06 -7.15 1.04
N PRO A 191 19.31 -7.51 1.41
CA PRO A 191 19.55 -8.43 2.53
C PRO A 191 19.07 -7.88 3.87
N ALA A 192 19.26 -6.57 4.11
CA ALA A 192 18.82 -5.91 5.32
C ALA A 192 17.29 -5.94 5.45
N ARG A 193 16.57 -5.56 4.38
CA ARG A 193 15.10 -5.60 4.36
C ARG A 193 14.57 -7.02 4.46
N ARG A 194 15.23 -7.98 3.80
CA ARG A 194 14.88 -9.39 3.88
C ARG A 194 15.00 -9.93 5.31
N GLN A 195 16.08 -9.58 6.01
CA GLN A 195 16.29 -9.99 7.40
C GLN A 195 15.25 -9.39 8.34
N GLU A 196 14.95 -8.11 8.20
CA GLU A 196 13.91 -7.42 8.99
C GLU A 196 12.55 -8.12 8.83
N LEU A 197 12.08 -8.28 7.59
CA LEU A 197 10.81 -8.94 7.29
C LEU A 197 10.81 -10.42 7.72
N ALA A 198 11.95 -11.12 7.65
CA ALA A 198 12.05 -12.51 8.11
C ALA A 198 11.78 -12.62 9.62
N GLN A 199 12.33 -11.70 10.42
CA GLN A 199 12.13 -11.67 11.87
C GLN A 199 10.67 -11.40 12.21
N GLU A 200 10.02 -10.46 11.51
CA GLU A 200 8.60 -10.17 11.69
C GLU A 200 7.71 -11.37 11.33
N LEU A 201 7.98 -12.05 10.20
CA LEU A 201 7.25 -13.27 9.81
C LEU A 201 7.44 -14.40 10.82
N GLU A 202 8.64 -14.57 11.38
CA GLU A 202 8.92 -15.57 12.39
C GLU A 202 8.15 -15.29 13.68
N ALA A 203 8.17 -14.04 14.14
CA ALA A 203 7.44 -13.61 15.33
C ALA A 203 5.92 -13.83 15.16
N ALA A 204 5.34 -13.37 14.04
CA ALA A 204 3.92 -13.55 13.74
C ALA A 204 3.53 -15.04 13.65
N GLN A 205 4.39 -15.87 13.07
CA GLN A 205 4.17 -17.32 12.99
C GLN A 205 4.21 -17.98 14.37
N LYS A 206 5.14 -17.57 15.23
CA LYS A 206 5.25 -18.08 16.59
C LYS A 206 3.96 -17.78 17.36
N THR A 207 3.47 -16.55 17.30
CA THR A 207 2.23 -16.14 17.96
C THR A 207 1.02 -16.94 17.46
N ALA A 208 0.87 -17.11 16.14
CA ALA A 208 -0.23 -17.90 15.58
C ALA A 208 -0.20 -19.37 16.03
N ARG A 209 1.00 -19.99 16.08
CA ARG A 209 1.16 -21.37 16.58
C ARG A 209 0.86 -21.49 18.07
N GLN A 210 1.39 -20.56 18.88
CA GLN A 210 1.11 -20.53 20.32
C GLN A 210 -0.38 -20.43 20.61
N TYR A 211 -1.11 -19.64 19.83
CA TYR A 211 -2.56 -19.53 20.00
C TYR A 211 -3.30 -20.81 19.60
N LEU A 212 -2.85 -21.53 18.56
CA LEU A 212 -3.40 -22.85 18.23
C LEU A 212 -3.13 -23.88 19.33
N ASP A 213 -1.90 -23.95 19.83
CA ASP A 213 -1.53 -24.84 20.93
C ASP A 213 -2.40 -24.56 22.18
N PHE A 214 -2.68 -23.28 22.47
CA PHE A 214 -3.63 -22.88 23.49
C PHE A 214 -5.05 -23.40 23.21
N GLN A 215 -5.57 -23.24 21.99
CA GLN A 215 -6.90 -23.72 21.62
C GLN A 215 -7.02 -25.24 21.80
N GLU A 216 -5.96 -25.99 21.50
CA GLU A 216 -5.92 -27.45 21.67
C GLU A 216 -5.77 -27.88 23.13
N SER A 217 -5.16 -27.05 23.98
CA SER A 217 -4.93 -27.37 25.40
C SER A 217 -6.21 -27.46 26.25
N GLY A 218 -7.30 -26.82 25.80
CA GLY A 218 -8.53 -26.69 26.57
C GLY A 218 -8.45 -25.72 27.76
N ALA A 219 -7.34 -24.96 27.90
CA ALA A 219 -7.22 -23.95 28.94
C ALA A 219 -8.25 -22.82 28.77
N ALA A 220 -8.73 -22.28 29.88
CA ALA A 220 -9.79 -21.25 29.87
C ALA A 220 -9.26 -19.83 29.53
N SER A 221 -7.95 -19.61 29.56
CA SER A 221 -7.34 -18.30 29.35
C SER A 221 -6.00 -18.44 28.66
N TYR A 222 -5.83 -17.71 27.54
CA TYR A 222 -4.56 -17.66 26.82
C TYR A 222 -3.44 -17.12 27.71
N ARG A 223 -3.72 -16.07 28.49
CA ARG A 223 -2.75 -15.49 29.41
C ARG A 223 -2.24 -16.50 30.43
N PHE A 224 -3.14 -17.19 31.14
CA PHE A 224 -2.73 -18.16 32.15
C PHE A 224 -2.00 -19.35 31.53
N TRP A 225 -2.46 -19.83 30.38
CA TRP A 225 -1.78 -20.88 29.65
C TRP A 225 -0.35 -20.48 29.25
N CYS A 226 -0.15 -19.24 28.78
CA CYS A 226 1.18 -18.74 28.48
C CYS A 226 2.07 -18.64 29.73
N ASP A 227 1.55 -18.13 30.85
CA ASP A 227 2.28 -18.02 32.12
C ASP A 227 2.76 -19.41 32.60
N GLU A 228 1.89 -20.43 32.55
CA GLU A 228 2.22 -21.81 32.94
C GLU A 228 3.29 -22.45 32.06
N ASN A 229 3.38 -22.04 30.79
CA ASN A 229 4.34 -22.57 29.83
C ASN A 229 5.59 -21.69 29.65
N GLY A 230 5.73 -20.61 30.44
CA GLY A 230 6.86 -19.67 30.33
C GLY A 230 6.93 -18.96 28.97
N LEU A 231 5.77 -18.74 28.34
CA LEU A 231 5.64 -18.13 27.01
C LEU A 231 5.26 -16.65 27.13
N PRO A 232 5.77 -15.78 26.22
CA PRO A 232 5.26 -14.42 26.12
C PRO A 232 3.83 -14.43 25.58
N TYR A 233 2.99 -13.51 26.07
CA TYR A 233 1.60 -13.34 25.63
C TYR A 233 1.28 -11.89 25.20
N PHE A 234 2.32 -11.06 25.08
CA PHE A 234 2.31 -9.75 24.45
C PHE A 234 3.40 -9.69 23.38
N TYR A 235 3.18 -8.81 22.40
CA TYR A 235 4.19 -8.39 21.42
C TYR A 235 5.31 -7.58 22.06
#